data_AF-A0A5C4YD75-F1
#
_entry.id   AF-A0A5C4YD75-F1
#
_cell.length_a   1.000
_cell.length_b   1.000
_cell.length_c   1.000
_cell.angle_alpha   90.00
_cell.angle_beta   90.00
_cell.angle_gamma   90.00
#
_symmetry.space_group_name_H-M   'P 1'
#
loop_
_entity.id
_entity.type
_entity.pdbx_description
1 polymer ?
#
loop_
_entity_poly.entity_id
_entity_poly.type
_entity_poly.pdbx_seq_one_letter_code
_entity_poly.pdbx_strand_id
1 'polypeptide(L)'
;MFNGQDNRCKNWDMFGGLLGGGCCDKDNVFLGLVACKEDEKKLAKLNDAGKCHEVGTYCSKKVSLGFTKICVEKKKSFCCFNSKLGRIFNEQGRPQLGKGWGSAEGPQCKGFTPEEFQKLDFSEIDLSEFIADIVGSFDTGKIQADSVKIQEKIQNNIENVTKKPTN
;
A
#
# COMPACT_ATOMS: atom_id res chain seq x y z
N MET A 1 10.86 3.33 12.81
CA MET A 1 9.49 2.77 12.77
C MET A 1 8.90 3.10 11.41
N PHE A 2 8.07 2.20 10.84
CA PHE A 2 7.41 2.40 9.54
C PHE A 2 8.33 2.88 8.40
N ASN A 3 9.48 2.23 8.23
CA ASN A 3 10.37 2.52 7.11
C ASN A 3 9.75 2.02 5.79
N GLY A 4 9.86 2.85 4.75
CA GLY A 4 9.44 2.52 3.39
C GLY A 4 10.63 2.21 2.47
N GLN A 5 10.32 1.62 1.33
CA GLN A 5 11.24 1.31 0.25
C GLN A 5 10.93 2.20 -0.97
N ASP A 6 11.98 2.72 -1.60
CA ASP A 6 11.88 3.38 -2.91
C ASP A 6 11.56 2.34 -3.98
N ASN A 7 10.41 2.49 -4.62
CA ASN A 7 9.97 1.68 -5.74
C ASN A 7 9.64 2.61 -6.91
N ARG A 8 9.97 2.17 -8.13
CA ARG A 8 9.82 3.01 -9.32
C ARG A 8 9.24 2.20 -10.46
N CYS A 9 8.51 2.86 -11.34
CA CYS A 9 7.96 2.26 -12.54
C CYS A 9 8.05 3.20 -13.74
N LYS A 10 8.11 2.62 -14.93
CA LYS A 10 8.09 3.36 -16.19
C LYS A 10 6.66 3.83 -16.46
N ASN A 11 6.48 5.15 -16.43
CA ASN A 11 5.17 5.76 -16.60
C ASN A 11 4.89 6.09 -18.07
N TRP A 12 5.90 6.56 -18.79
CA TRP A 12 5.75 7.01 -20.18
C TRP A 12 7.05 6.89 -20.96
N ASP A 13 6.94 6.69 -22.27
CA ASP A 13 8.04 6.85 -23.23
C ASP A 13 7.59 7.64 -24.47
N MET A 14 8.57 8.17 -25.20
CA MET A 14 8.35 9.00 -26.41
C MET A 14 7.59 8.29 -27.53
N PHE A 15 7.47 6.96 -27.48
CA PHE A 15 6.74 6.16 -28.47
C PHE A 15 5.32 5.83 -27.99
N GLY A 16 4.77 6.63 -27.09
CA GLY A 16 3.38 6.47 -26.61
C GLY A 16 3.16 5.21 -25.78
N GLY A 17 4.21 4.67 -25.13
CA GLY A 17 4.12 3.45 -24.33
C GLY A 17 4.39 2.15 -25.11
N LEU A 18 4.75 2.24 -26.40
CA LEU A 18 5.10 1.08 -27.23
C LEU A 18 6.29 0.28 -26.66
N LEU A 19 7.20 0.93 -25.92
CA LEU A 19 8.35 0.27 -25.30
C LEU A 19 8.08 -0.04 -23.81
N GLY A 20 6.82 0.04 -23.38
CA GLY A 20 6.35 -0.11 -22.00
C GLY A 20 5.87 1.22 -21.41
N GLY A 21 4.96 1.19 -20.44
CA GLY A 21 4.44 2.42 -19.87
C GLY A 21 3.32 2.13 -18.88
N GLY A 22 2.74 3.19 -18.32
CA GLY A 22 1.58 3.08 -17.46
C GLY A 22 1.83 2.40 -16.13
N CYS A 23 3.08 2.22 -15.68
CA CYS A 23 3.37 1.67 -14.35
C CYS A 23 2.72 0.31 -14.05
N CYS A 24 2.60 -0.54 -15.07
CA CYS A 24 1.90 -1.82 -15.00
C CYS A 24 0.41 -1.71 -14.63
N ASP A 25 -0.22 -0.60 -14.98
CA ASP A 25 -1.68 -0.48 -14.92
C ASP A 25 -2.29 -1.30 -16.06
N LYS A 26 -3.26 -2.16 -15.72
CA LYS A 26 -3.82 -3.18 -16.61
C LYS A 26 -4.44 -2.59 -17.88
N ASP A 27 -4.77 -1.31 -17.85
CA ASP A 27 -5.46 -0.58 -18.91
C ASP A 27 -4.53 -0.01 -19.99
N ASN A 28 -3.21 0.02 -19.76
CA ASN A 28 -2.22 0.60 -20.68
C ASN A 28 -1.19 -0.40 -21.23
N VAL A 29 -1.39 -1.70 -20.99
CA VAL A 29 -0.59 -2.75 -21.65
C VAL A 29 -1.07 -2.87 -23.09
N PHE A 30 -0.43 -2.14 -24.00
CA PHE A 30 -0.61 -2.26 -25.45
C PHE A 30 -0.59 -3.74 -25.85
N LEU A 31 -1.79 -4.32 -26.05
CA LEU A 31 -2.03 -5.64 -26.64
C LEU A 31 -1.30 -6.82 -25.96
N GLY A 32 -0.94 -6.74 -24.68
CA GLY A 32 -0.21 -7.81 -24.00
C GLY A 32 1.21 -8.07 -24.52
N LEU A 33 1.75 -7.19 -25.37
CA LEU A 33 3.05 -7.38 -26.03
C LEU A 33 4.25 -6.90 -25.20
N VAL A 34 4.02 -6.04 -24.20
CA VAL A 34 5.07 -5.55 -23.31
C VAL A 34 4.85 -6.09 -21.90
N ALA A 35 5.65 -7.08 -21.53
CA ALA A 35 5.64 -7.63 -20.18
C ALA A 35 6.15 -6.57 -19.17
N CYS A 36 5.37 -6.31 -18.13
CA CYS A 36 5.85 -5.53 -16.98
C CYS A 36 7.04 -6.23 -16.33
N LYS A 37 7.97 -5.43 -15.80
CA LYS A 37 9.05 -5.98 -14.97
C LYS A 37 8.49 -6.45 -13.62
N GLU A 38 9.17 -7.41 -12.99
CA GLU A 38 8.73 -7.98 -11.71
C GLU A 38 8.67 -6.96 -10.57
N ASP A 39 9.59 -6.00 -10.55
CA ASP A 39 9.57 -4.86 -9.62
C ASP A 39 8.35 -3.95 -9.84
N GLU A 40 7.97 -3.72 -11.09
CA GLU A 40 6.77 -2.94 -11.43
C GLU A 40 5.48 -3.70 -11.05
N LYS A 41 5.43 -5.02 -11.25
CA LYS A 41 4.31 -5.86 -10.78
C LYS A 41 4.21 -5.85 -9.26
N LYS A 42 5.34 -5.91 -8.56
CA LYS A 42 5.38 -5.84 -7.10
C LYS A 42 4.90 -4.47 -6.61
N LEU A 43 5.36 -3.40 -7.25
CA LEU A 43 4.89 -2.05 -6.97
C LEU A 43 3.38 -1.93 -7.19
N ALA A 44 2.86 -2.40 -8.32
CA ALA A 44 1.42 -2.40 -8.60
C ALA A 44 0.63 -3.11 -7.49
N LYS A 45 1.05 -4.30 -7.06
CA LYS A 45 0.42 -5.02 -5.93
C LYS A 45 0.47 -4.24 -4.61
N LEU A 46 1.59 -3.59 -4.31
CA LEU A 46 1.73 -2.78 -3.09
C LEU A 46 0.84 -1.52 -3.16
N ASN A 47 0.73 -0.92 -4.34
CA ASN A 47 -0.08 0.26 -4.60
C ASN A 47 -1.58 -0.08 -4.53
N ASP A 48 -2.02 -1.18 -5.15
CA ASP A 48 -3.38 -1.72 -5.07
C ASP A 48 -3.77 -2.03 -3.62
N ALA A 49 -2.82 -2.50 -2.80
CA ALA A 49 -3.02 -2.75 -1.37
C ALA A 49 -3.00 -1.46 -0.52
N GLY A 50 -2.93 -0.28 -1.14
CA GLY A 50 -2.89 1.02 -0.44
C GLY A 50 -1.65 1.21 0.44
N LYS A 51 -0.51 0.62 0.07
CA LYS A 51 0.73 0.67 0.87
C LYS A 51 1.76 1.68 0.35
N CYS A 52 1.52 2.30 -0.79
CA CYS A 52 2.47 3.19 -1.44
C CYS A 52 1.96 4.64 -1.48
N HIS A 53 2.89 5.57 -1.34
CA HIS A 53 2.69 7.00 -1.56
C HIS A 53 3.42 7.41 -2.85
N GLU A 54 2.74 8.04 -3.80
CA GLU A 54 3.38 8.60 -5.01
C GLU A 54 4.17 9.86 -4.65
N VAL A 55 5.47 9.87 -4.90
CA VAL A 55 6.32 11.04 -4.65
C VAL A 55 6.34 11.97 -5.87
N GLY A 56 6.26 11.41 -7.08
CA GLY A 56 6.15 12.19 -8.32
C GLY A 56 6.72 11.49 -9.55
N THR A 57 6.76 12.23 -10.66
CA THR A 57 7.25 11.78 -11.97
C THR A 57 8.50 12.55 -12.37
N TYR A 58 9.51 11.86 -12.91
CA TYR A 58 10.72 12.46 -13.42
C TYR A 58 11.16 11.89 -14.77
N CYS A 59 12.04 12.63 -15.45
CA CYS A 59 12.63 12.17 -16.70
C CYS A 59 13.83 11.26 -16.44
N SER A 60 13.68 9.95 -16.63
CA SER A 60 14.74 8.97 -16.39
C SER A 60 15.76 8.90 -17.51
N LYS A 61 15.36 9.20 -18.76
CA LYS A 61 16.26 9.25 -19.91
C LYS A 61 16.01 10.49 -20.75
N LYS A 62 17.08 11.18 -21.07
CA LYS A 62 17.10 12.34 -21.96
C LYS A 62 18.00 12.01 -23.14
N VAL A 63 17.58 12.41 -24.34
CA VAL A 63 18.39 12.35 -25.56
C VAL A 63 18.72 13.77 -25.99
N SER A 64 19.97 14.00 -26.34
CA SER A 64 20.43 15.28 -26.87
C SER A 64 20.12 15.35 -28.38
N LEU A 65 19.26 16.27 -28.79
CA LEU A 65 19.09 16.65 -30.19
C LEU A 65 19.72 18.03 -30.40
N GLY A 66 20.99 18.03 -30.80
CA GLY A 66 21.77 19.26 -30.94
C GLY A 66 21.94 19.99 -29.61
N PHE A 67 21.35 21.18 -29.51
CA PHE A 67 21.42 22.05 -28.33
C PHE A 67 20.30 21.81 -27.29
N THR A 68 19.29 20.98 -27.59
CA THR A 68 18.18 20.70 -26.66
C THR A 68 18.23 19.27 -26.11
N LYS A 69 17.80 19.11 -24.86
CA LYS A 69 17.65 17.80 -24.19
C LYS A 69 16.17 17.43 -24.16
N ILE A 70 15.78 16.41 -24.92
CA ILE A 70 14.40 15.93 -24.98
C ILE A 70 14.25 14.73 -24.05
N CYS A 71 13.18 14.72 -23.26
CA CYS A 71 12.87 13.59 -22.41
C CYS A 71 12.26 12.45 -23.24
N VAL A 72 12.90 11.28 -23.21
CA VAL A 72 12.43 10.12 -23.98
C VAL A 72 11.81 9.03 -23.11
N GLU A 73 12.05 9.07 -21.81
CA GLU A 73 11.52 8.12 -20.83
C GLU A 73 11.22 8.85 -19.53
N LYS A 74 10.01 8.66 -18.99
CA LYS A 74 9.60 9.15 -17.68
C LYS A 74 9.33 7.99 -16.73
N LYS A 75 9.79 8.13 -15.49
CA LYS A 75 9.50 7.20 -14.39
C LYS A 75 8.73 7.89 -13.29
N LYS A 76 7.86 7.14 -12.63
CA LYS A 76 7.24 7.53 -11.37
C LYS A 76 7.98 6.87 -10.22
N SER A 77 8.07 7.59 -9.11
CA SER A 77 8.69 7.13 -7.86
C SER A 77 7.65 7.06 -6.75
N PHE A 78 7.73 6.00 -5.95
CA PHE A 78 6.83 5.71 -4.86
C PHE A 78 7.62 5.33 -3.61
N CYS A 79 7.10 5.74 -2.46
CA CYS A 79 7.52 5.20 -1.18
C CYS A 79 6.50 4.15 -0.73
N CYS A 80 6.90 2.88 -0.74
CA CYS A 80 6.03 1.77 -0.34
C CYS A 80 6.41 1.25 1.04
N PHE A 81 5.42 1.12 1.91
CA PHE A 81 5.58 0.68 3.29
C PHE A 81 5.12 -0.76 3.48
N ASN A 82 5.52 -1.38 4.59
CA ASN A 82 5.17 -2.79 4.87
C ASN A 82 3.64 -2.98 5.07
N SER A 83 2.94 -1.92 5.48
CA SER A 83 1.50 -1.92 5.72
C SER A 83 0.86 -0.60 5.27
N LYS A 84 -0.45 -0.64 5.01
CA LYS A 84 -1.28 0.55 4.77
C LYS A 84 -1.22 1.51 5.95
N LEU A 85 -1.27 0.98 7.18
CA LEU A 85 -1.06 1.76 8.40
C LEU A 85 0.28 2.54 8.38
N GLY A 86 1.36 1.89 7.93
CA GLY A 86 2.66 2.55 7.80
C GLY A 86 2.66 3.70 6.78
N ARG A 87 1.92 3.57 5.68
CA ARG A 87 1.70 4.67 4.71
C ARG A 87 0.94 5.82 5.38
N ILE A 88 -0.19 5.54 6.01
CA ILE A 88 -1.05 6.54 6.68
C ILE A 88 -0.24 7.36 7.70
N PHE A 89 0.50 6.69 8.58
CA PHE A 89 1.37 7.37 9.54
C PHE A 89 2.41 8.27 8.88
N ASN A 90 3.03 7.83 7.77
CA ASN A 90 3.99 8.65 7.07
C ASN A 90 3.33 9.83 6.34
N GLU A 91 2.17 9.66 5.73
CA GLU A 91 1.46 10.75 5.05
C GLU A 91 0.98 11.84 6.01
N GLN A 92 0.45 11.44 7.16
CA GLN A 92 -0.15 12.38 8.11
C GLN A 92 0.84 12.85 9.19
N GLY A 93 1.79 12.00 9.60
CA GLY A 93 2.77 12.34 10.63
C GLY A 93 3.98 13.14 10.13
N ARG A 94 4.40 12.96 8.87
CA ARG A 94 5.57 13.71 8.34
C ARG A 94 5.35 15.23 8.31
N PRO A 95 4.17 15.76 7.92
CA PRO A 95 3.89 17.20 8.00
C PRO A 95 4.04 17.78 9.40
N GLN A 96 3.62 17.04 10.44
CA GLN A 96 3.73 17.49 11.85
C GLN A 96 5.19 17.71 12.29
N LEU A 97 6.12 16.98 11.66
CA LEU A 97 7.56 17.04 11.94
C LEU A 97 8.35 17.85 10.90
N GLY A 98 7.68 18.48 9.92
CA GLY A 98 8.33 19.21 8.83
C GLY A 98 9.16 18.31 7.89
N LYS A 99 8.85 17.00 7.82
CA LYS A 99 9.58 16.04 6.98
C LYS A 99 8.96 16.00 5.58
N GLY A 100 9.70 16.37 4.54
CA GLY A 100 9.26 16.23 3.14
C GLY A 100 9.50 14.84 2.57
N TRP A 101 8.99 14.55 1.37
CA TRP A 101 9.15 13.26 0.66
C TRP A 101 10.38 13.19 -0.26
N GLY A 102 11.19 14.25 -0.34
CA GLY A 102 12.26 14.36 -1.33
C GLY A 102 11.74 14.73 -2.73
N SER A 103 12.57 14.54 -3.75
CA SER A 103 12.18 14.72 -5.15
C SER A 103 11.80 13.38 -5.79
N ALA A 104 11.20 13.41 -6.97
CA ALA A 104 10.88 12.18 -7.71
C ALA A 104 12.14 11.38 -8.10
N GLU A 105 13.25 12.06 -8.42
CA GLU A 105 14.54 11.41 -8.66
C GLU A 105 15.19 10.84 -7.38
N GLY A 106 14.96 11.50 -6.24
CA GLY A 106 15.55 11.20 -4.94
C GLY A 106 14.51 11.15 -3.82
N PRO A 107 13.61 10.16 -3.82
CA PRO A 107 12.56 10.03 -2.82
C PRO A 107 13.15 9.67 -1.46
N GLN A 108 12.58 10.24 -0.41
CA GLN A 108 12.96 9.99 0.98
C GLN A 108 11.90 9.12 1.64
N CYS A 109 12.08 7.80 1.61
CA CYS A 109 11.09 6.85 2.13
C CYS A 109 11.36 6.40 3.58
N LYS A 110 12.32 7.01 4.27
CA LYS A 110 12.62 6.68 5.67
C LYS A 110 11.43 7.08 6.55
N GLY A 111 11.06 6.18 7.46
CA GLY A 111 10.01 6.43 8.45
C GLY A 111 10.51 7.28 9.61
N PHE A 112 9.89 7.10 10.77
CA PHE A 112 10.18 7.86 11.99
C PHE A 112 11.26 7.19 12.84
N THR A 113 12.15 7.95 13.46
CA THR A 113 12.90 7.45 14.63
C THR A 113 11.95 7.26 15.83
N PRO A 114 12.33 6.52 16.88
CA PRO A 114 11.51 6.43 18.09
C PRO A 114 11.15 7.81 18.67
N GLU A 115 12.11 8.74 18.68
CA GLU A 115 11.93 10.10 19.23
C GLU A 115 11.01 10.95 18.35
N GLU A 116 11.10 10.80 17.03
CA GLU A 116 10.19 11.45 16.08
C GLU A 116 8.78 10.90 16.23
N PHE A 117 8.64 9.58 16.38
CA PHE A 117 7.34 8.93 16.49
C PHE A 117 6.61 9.34 17.77
N GLN A 118 7.32 9.51 18.88
CA GLN A 118 6.75 9.98 20.15
C GLN A 118 6.25 11.45 20.10
N LYS A 119 6.78 12.25 19.17
CA LYS A 119 6.37 13.65 18.99
C LYS A 119 5.13 13.81 18.11
N LEU A 120 4.67 12.73 17.47
CA LEU A 120 3.47 12.78 16.65
C LEU A 120 2.24 13.00 17.53
N ASP A 121 1.39 13.92 17.09
CA ASP A 121 0.04 14.05 17.61
C ASP A 121 -0.85 13.01 16.94
N PHE A 122 -1.16 11.94 17.69
CA PHE A 122 -2.03 10.86 17.24
C PHE A 122 -3.49 11.26 17.10
N SER A 123 -3.92 12.37 17.71
CA SER A 123 -5.31 12.84 17.60
C SER A 123 -5.63 13.43 16.23
N GLU A 124 -4.60 13.91 15.53
CA GLU A 124 -4.67 14.45 14.17
C GLU A 124 -4.46 13.37 13.09
N ILE A 125 -4.26 12.10 13.48
CA ILE A 125 -4.05 10.99 12.54
C ILE A 125 -5.36 10.25 12.31
N ASP A 126 -5.92 10.41 11.12
CA ASP A 126 -7.10 9.68 10.68
C ASP A 126 -6.75 8.25 10.25
N LEU A 127 -7.25 7.28 11.01
CA LEU A 127 -7.10 5.84 10.76
C LEU A 127 -8.35 5.22 10.15
N SER A 128 -9.35 6.02 9.74
CA SER A 128 -10.63 5.55 9.17
C SER A 128 -10.43 4.57 8.02
N GLU A 129 -9.49 4.84 7.12
CA GLU A 129 -9.14 3.96 6.00
C GLU A 129 -8.64 2.60 6.48
N PHE A 130 -7.78 2.57 7.50
CA PHE A 130 -7.26 1.32 8.06
C PHE A 130 -8.34 0.55 8.82
N ILE A 131 -9.22 1.25 9.54
CA ILE A 131 -10.35 0.65 10.24
C ILE A 131 -11.32 0.04 9.24
N ALA A 132 -11.62 0.72 8.13
CA ALA A 132 -12.50 0.22 7.08
C ALA A 132 -11.98 -1.10 6.48
N ASP A 133 -10.67 -1.21 6.25
CA ASP A 133 -10.04 -2.46 5.81
C ASP A 133 -10.20 -3.59 6.83
N ILE A 134 -10.01 -3.31 8.13
CA ILE A 134 -10.17 -4.32 9.19
C ILE A 134 -11.63 -4.75 9.28
N VAL A 135 -12.56 -3.79 9.36
CA VAL A 135 -14.01 -4.05 9.43
C VAL A 135 -14.48 -4.86 8.25
N GLY A 136 -14.09 -4.48 7.03
CA GLY A 136 -14.42 -5.21 5.80
C GLY A 136 -13.76 -6.59 5.68
N SER A 137 -12.68 -6.84 6.44
CA SER A 137 -12.03 -8.15 6.52
C SER A 137 -12.67 -9.10 7.53
N PHE A 138 -13.58 -8.63 8.40
CA PHE A 138 -14.35 -9.53 9.27
C PHE A 138 -15.43 -10.23 8.45
N ASP A 139 -15.25 -11.53 8.27
CA ASP A 139 -16.29 -12.41 7.75
C ASP A 139 -17.37 -12.60 8.82
N THR A 140 -18.36 -11.72 8.83
CA THR A 140 -19.51 -11.79 9.74
C THR A 140 -20.28 -13.10 9.60
N GLY A 141 -20.20 -13.77 8.44
CA GLY A 141 -20.78 -15.09 8.20
C GLY A 141 -20.07 -16.20 8.97
N LYS A 142 -18.73 -16.16 9.04
CA LYS A 142 -17.95 -17.06 9.90
C LYS A 142 -18.20 -16.78 11.38
N ILE A 143 -18.29 -15.52 11.77
CA ILE A 143 -18.61 -15.14 13.16
C ILE A 143 -19.99 -15.69 13.55
N GLN A 144 -20.99 -15.60 12.67
CA GLN A 144 -22.30 -16.20 12.91
C GLN A 144 -22.23 -17.73 12.97
N ALA A 145 -21.57 -18.38 12.02
CA ALA A 145 -21.44 -19.84 12.01
C ALA A 145 -20.73 -20.38 13.26
N ASP A 146 -19.67 -19.71 13.72
CA ASP A 146 -18.95 -20.06 14.93
C ASP A 146 -19.78 -19.77 16.18
N SER A 147 -20.55 -18.67 16.20
CA SER A 147 -21.49 -18.38 17.29
C SER A 147 -22.56 -19.46 17.41
N VAL A 148 -23.12 -19.96 16.30
CA VAL A 148 -24.13 -21.04 16.30
C VAL A 148 -23.51 -22.34 16.81
N LYS A 149 -22.30 -22.70 16.35
CA LYS A 149 -21.58 -23.90 16.84
C LYS A 149 -21.25 -23.82 18.32
N ILE A 150 -20.92 -22.62 18.82
CA ILE A 150 -20.69 -22.38 20.25
C ILE A 150 -22.00 -22.59 21.03
N GLN A 151 -23.13 -22.06 20.54
CA GLN A 151 -24.44 -22.27 21.16
C GLN A 151 -24.84 -23.75 21.16
N GLU A 152 -24.67 -24.47 20.05
CA GLU A 152 -24.92 -25.92 19.98
C GLU A 152 -24.05 -26.71 20.96
N LYS A 153 -22.75 -26.39 21.06
CA LYS A 153 -21.86 -27.04 22.04
C LYS A 153 -22.25 -26.73 23.49
N ILE A 154 -22.68 -25.50 23.78
CA ILE A 154 -23.16 -25.12 25.11
C ILE A 154 -24.45 -25.88 25.43
N GLN A 155 -25.41 -25.93 24.50
CA GLN A 155 -26.66 -26.65 24.67
C GLN A 155 -26.41 -28.14 24.91
N ASN A 156 -25.58 -28.77 24.08
CA ASN A 156 -25.21 -30.18 24.22
C ASN A 156 -24.49 -30.46 25.54
N ASN A 157 -23.63 -29.57 26.01
CA ASN A 157 -22.98 -29.73 27.31
C ASN A 157 -23.95 -29.52 28.49
N ILE A 158 -24.89 -28.56 28.39
CA ILE A 158 -25.92 -28.35 29.41
C ILE A 158 -26.88 -29.54 29.49
N GLU A 159 -27.28 -30.13 28.36
CA GLU A 159 -28.09 -31.36 28.33
C GLU A 159 -27.37 -32.57 28.95
N ASN A 160 -26.05 -32.65 28.81
CA ASN A 160 -25.26 -33.69 29.46
C ASN A 160 -25.06 -33.44 30.96
N VAL A 161 -25.06 -32.18 31.41
CA VAL A 161 -24.98 -31.82 32.83
C VAL A 161 -26.31 -32.03 33.56
N THR A 162 -27.45 -31.76 32.91
CA THR A 162 -28.79 -31.98 33.50
C THR A 162 -29.23 -33.44 33.54
N LYS A 163 -28.58 -34.32 32.76
CA LYS A 163 -28.80 -35.78 32.79
C LYS A 163 -27.92 -36.55 33.78
N LYS A 164 -27.09 -35.88 34.60
CA LYS A 164 -26.31 -36.57 35.63
C LYS A 164 -27.26 -37.05 36.75
N PRO A 165 -27.22 -38.34 37.15
CA PRO A 165 -28.26 -38.95 37.98
C PRO A 165 -28.24 -38.34 39.38
N THR A 166 -29.40 -37.84 39.83
CA THR A 166 -29.75 -37.84 41.25
C THR A 166 -29.81 -39.31 41.69
N ASN A 167 -29.06 -39.63 42.75
CA ASN A 167 -28.98 -40.94 43.41
C ASN A 167 -30.33 -41.65 43.56
#